data_AF-A0A924A4Z1-F1
#
_entry.id   AF-A0A924A4Z1-F1
#
_cell.length_a   1.000
_cell.length_b   1.000
_cell.length_c   1.000
_cell.angle_alpha   90.00
_cell.angle_beta   90.00
_cell.angle_gamma   90.00
#
_symmetry.space_group_name_H-M   'P 1'
#
loop_
_entity.id
_entity.type
_entity.pdbx_description
1 polymer ?
#
loop_
_entity_poly.entity_id
_entity_poly.type
_entity_poly.pdbx_seq_one_letter_code
_entity_poly.pdbx_strand_id
1 'polypeptide(L)'
;MLGSANLPTLTNRVNIALDLYRIKKIDKIIVSGGCGAHTSSICEATEMKNLLVAKGVAENSIYKEENSKTTVQNYIFSRVLRDELGQKVIQENDSVFVVSDHWHAIAVAARLNKYDHVIAKFFIEGDLLPKPTDLLEYGGLFN
;
A
#
# COMPACT_ATOMS: atom_id res chain seq x y z
N MET A 1 -2.29 0.06 2.42
CA MET A 1 -1.19 0.54 1.58
C MET A 1 -0.07 -0.49 1.58
N LEU A 2 0.51 -0.77 0.41
CA LEU A 2 1.56 -1.79 0.25
C LEU A 2 2.94 -1.15 0.07
N GLY A 3 3.96 -1.74 0.69
CA GLY A 3 5.34 -1.27 0.72
C GLY A 3 6.06 -1.34 -0.64
N SER A 4 7.20 -0.66 -0.71
CA SER A 4 8.09 -0.62 -1.87
C SER A 4 9.53 -0.41 -1.46
N ALA A 5 10.43 -1.16 -2.10
CA ALA A 5 11.88 -1.08 -1.94
C ALA A 5 12.49 0.16 -2.61
N ASN A 6 11.68 1.10 -3.10
CA ASN A 6 12.11 2.40 -3.58
C ASN A 6 11.48 3.51 -2.70
N LEU A 7 12.30 4.27 -1.97
CA LEU A 7 11.85 5.21 -0.95
C LEU A 7 10.99 6.36 -1.53
N PRO A 8 11.32 6.93 -2.71
CA PRO A 8 10.42 7.85 -3.41
C PRO A 8 9.04 7.25 -3.70
N THR A 9 8.99 6.02 -4.22
CA THR A 9 7.73 5.29 -4.47
C THR A 9 6.95 5.08 -3.18
N LEU A 10 7.62 4.67 -2.10
CA LEU A 10 7.00 4.48 -0.78
C LEU A 10 6.39 5.79 -0.26
N THR A 11 7.15 6.89 -0.35
CA THR A 11 6.73 8.21 0.10
C THR A 11 5.54 8.72 -0.71
N ASN A 12 5.54 8.50 -2.03
CA ASN A 12 4.41 8.85 -2.89
C ASN A 12 3.14 8.09 -2.48
N ARG A 13 3.25 6.78 -2.24
CA ARG A 13 2.13 5.96 -1.75
C ARG A 13 1.60 6.46 -0.41
N VAL A 14 2.49 6.87 0.51
CA VAL A 14 2.10 7.48 1.79
C VAL A 14 1.29 8.75 1.58
N ASN A 15 1.71 9.63 0.66
CA ASN A 15 0.97 10.85 0.36
C ASN A 15 -0.43 10.55 -0.20
N ILE A 16 -0.52 9.61 -1.15
CA ILE A 16 -1.80 9.16 -1.72
C ILE A 16 -2.72 8.59 -0.62
N ALA A 17 -2.19 7.73 0.25
CA ALA A 17 -2.96 7.15 1.34
C ALA A 17 -3.44 8.22 2.34
N LEU A 18 -2.63 9.25 2.59
CA LEU A 18 -2.98 10.38 3.45
C LEU A 18 -4.09 11.24 2.84
N ASP A 19 -4.04 11.49 1.53
CA ASP A 19 -5.09 12.25 0.84
C ASP A 19 -6.42 11.50 0.86
N LEU A 20 -6.39 10.18 0.61
CA LEU A 20 -7.57 9.33 0.77
C LEU A 20 -8.09 9.34 2.22
N TYR A 21 -7.20 9.24 3.21
CA TYR A 21 -7.55 9.30 4.62
C TYR A 21 -8.33 10.58 4.96
N ARG A 22 -7.86 11.72 4.49
CA ARG A 22 -8.47 13.04 4.72
C ARG A 22 -9.77 13.24 3.94
N ILE A 23 -9.80 12.88 2.65
CA ILE A 23 -10.93 13.16 1.76
C ILE A 23 -12.09 12.19 1.97
N LYS A 24 -11.79 10.90 2.21
CA LYS A 24 -12.80 9.84 2.32
C LYS A 24 -13.21 9.53 3.75
N LYS A 25 -12.64 10.22 4.75
CA LYS A 25 -12.86 9.97 6.19
C LYS A 25 -12.61 8.49 6.53
N ILE A 26 -11.42 8.00 6.19
CA ILE A 26 -11.03 6.60 6.44
C ILE A 26 -10.80 6.41 7.95
N ASP A 27 -11.39 5.38 8.54
CA ASP A 27 -11.28 5.12 9.98
C ASP A 27 -9.95 4.47 10.39
N LYS A 28 -9.47 3.53 9.57
CA LYS A 28 -8.29 2.69 9.85
C LYS A 28 -7.39 2.62 8.63
N ILE A 29 -6.07 2.69 8.85
CA ILE A 29 -5.05 2.51 7.81
C ILE A 29 -4.28 1.23 8.11
N ILE A 30 -4.19 0.34 7.11
CA ILE A 30 -3.28 -0.81 7.15
C ILE A 30 -2.04 -0.50 6.30
N VAL A 31 -0.86 -0.70 6.87
CA VAL A 31 0.43 -0.63 6.17
C VAL A 31 1.08 -2.02 6.16
N SER A 32 1.37 -2.55 4.98
CA SER A 32 1.85 -3.93 4.79
C SER A 32 3.08 -3.94 3.90
N GLY A 33 4.19 -4.50 4.40
CA GLY A 33 5.48 -4.52 3.71
C GLY A 33 6.60 -5.03 4.61
N GLY A 34 7.34 -6.03 4.10
CA GLY A 34 8.34 -6.76 4.85
C GLY A 34 9.61 -6.02 5.21
N CYS A 35 10.47 -6.73 5.96
CA CYS A 35 11.80 -6.29 6.33
C CYS A 35 12.87 -6.69 5.31
N GLY A 36 13.89 -5.85 5.12
CA GLY A 36 15.02 -6.13 4.23
C GLY A 36 14.96 -5.46 2.86
N ALA A 37 13.99 -4.57 2.64
CA ALA A 37 14.05 -3.61 1.56
C ALA A 37 14.94 -2.42 1.95
N HIS A 38 15.69 -1.85 1.00
CA HIS A 38 16.55 -0.66 1.17
C HIS A 38 17.85 -0.80 1.99
N THR A 39 18.63 -1.88 1.94
CA THR A 39 19.93 -1.99 2.68
C THR A 39 19.87 -1.71 4.20
N SER A 40 18.68 -1.47 4.73
CA SER A 40 18.36 -0.99 6.06
C SER A 40 17.64 -2.11 6.81
N SER A 41 17.85 -2.19 8.10
CA SER A 41 17.16 -3.13 8.99
C SER A 41 15.67 -2.76 9.21
N ILE A 42 15.22 -1.61 8.72
CA ILE A 42 13.86 -1.12 8.90
C ILE A 42 12.92 -1.72 7.85
N CYS A 43 11.76 -2.21 8.29
CA CYS A 43 10.73 -2.78 7.42
C CYS A 43 9.92 -1.66 6.74
N GLU A 44 9.48 -1.90 5.50
CA GLU A 44 8.73 -0.90 4.73
C GLU A 44 7.48 -0.43 5.48
N ALA A 45 6.79 -1.34 6.17
CA ALA A 45 5.60 -1.00 6.94
C ALA A 45 5.89 -0.12 8.17
N THR A 46 7.06 -0.24 8.80
CA THR A 46 7.49 0.69 9.86
C THR A 46 7.73 2.08 9.28
N GLU A 47 8.43 2.16 8.15
CA GLU A 47 8.69 3.45 7.49
C GLU A 47 7.38 4.14 7.09
N MET A 48 6.44 3.39 6.50
CA MET A 48 5.11 3.90 6.18
C MET A 48 4.36 4.42 7.40
N LYS A 49 4.37 3.67 8.52
CA LYS A 49 3.73 4.10 9.78
C LYS A 49 4.36 5.40 10.29
N ASN A 50 5.69 5.48 10.34
CA ASN A 50 6.42 6.64 10.83
C ASN A 50 6.08 7.90 10.00
N LEU A 51 6.08 7.78 8.67
CA LEU A 51 5.74 8.89 7.78
C LEU A 51 4.28 9.36 7.95
N LEU A 52 3.34 8.44 8.16
CA LEU A 52 1.93 8.78 8.42
C LEU A 52 1.76 9.51 9.76
N VAL A 53 2.38 9.02 10.83
CA VAL A 53 2.35 9.65 12.15
C VAL A 53 2.97 11.05 12.10
N ALA A 54 4.12 11.20 11.43
CA ALA A 54 4.78 12.49 11.24
C ALA A 54 3.89 13.50 10.47
N LYS A 55 2.96 13.02 9.64
CA LYS A 55 1.99 13.84 8.89
C LYS A 55 0.65 14.04 9.62
N GLY A 56 0.56 13.64 10.89
CA GLY A 56 -0.58 13.92 11.79
C GLY A 56 -1.66 12.83 11.84
N VAL A 57 -1.40 11.63 11.31
CA VAL A 57 -2.32 10.49 11.46
C VAL A 57 -2.16 9.90 12.86
N ALA A 58 -3.28 9.67 13.56
CA ALA A 58 -3.27 9.09 14.89
C ALA A 58 -2.70 7.66 14.88
N GLU A 59 -1.75 7.37 15.76
CA GLU A 59 -1.02 6.09 15.74
C GLU A 59 -1.93 4.87 15.93
N ASN A 60 -2.95 5.00 16.79
CA ASN A 60 -3.96 3.97 17.06
C ASN A 60 -4.89 3.66 15.86
N SER A 61 -4.89 4.49 14.82
CA SER A 61 -5.61 4.24 13.57
C SER A 61 -4.77 3.45 12.55
N ILE A 62 -3.46 3.23 12.83
CA ILE A 62 -2.52 2.60 11.89
C ILE A 62 -2.16 1.19 12.35
N TYR A 63 -2.50 0.21 11.53
CA TYR A 63 -2.22 -1.21 11.73
C TYR A 63 -1.08 -1.66 10.82
N LYS A 64 -0.04 -2.26 11.41
CA LYS A 64 1.20 -2.57 10.72
C LYS A 64 1.37 -4.08 10.51
N GLU A 65 1.87 -4.45 9.34
CA GLU A 65 2.21 -5.83 8.96
C GLU A 65 3.60 -5.88 8.28
N GLU A 66 4.53 -6.67 8.81
CA GLU A 66 5.96 -6.64 8.46
C GLU A 66 6.54 -7.98 7.97
N ASN A 67 5.70 -8.99 7.77
CA ASN A 67 6.12 -10.33 7.40
C ASN A 67 6.01 -10.59 5.89
N SER A 68 5.34 -9.72 5.15
CA SER A 68 5.08 -9.91 3.72
C SER A 68 6.33 -9.74 2.84
N LYS A 69 6.51 -10.66 1.90
CA LYS A 69 7.55 -10.60 0.85
C LYS A 69 6.95 -10.65 -0.56
N THR A 70 5.66 -10.91 -0.66
CA THR A 70 4.93 -11.07 -1.93
C THR A 70 3.56 -10.43 -1.85
N THR A 71 2.97 -10.13 -3.00
CA THR A 71 1.60 -9.61 -3.14
C THR A 71 0.55 -10.49 -2.46
N VAL A 72 0.72 -11.81 -2.51
CA VAL A 72 -0.19 -12.76 -1.87
C VAL A 72 -0.04 -12.69 -0.35
N GLN A 73 1.19 -12.59 0.15
CA GLN A 73 1.44 -12.44 1.59
C GLN A 73 0.91 -11.10 2.11
N ASN A 74 1.07 -9.99 1.38
CA ASN A 74 0.46 -8.71 1.73
C ASN A 74 -1.05 -8.86 1.98
N TYR A 75 -1.76 -9.53 1.06
CA TYR A 75 -3.18 -9.82 1.21
C TYR A 75 -3.49 -10.72 2.42
N ILE A 76 -2.80 -11.86 2.55
CA ILE A 76 -3.06 -12.84 3.63
C ILE A 76 -2.79 -12.24 5.00
N PHE A 77 -1.69 -11.53 5.17
CA PHE A 77 -1.30 -11.00 6.47
C PHE A 77 -2.10 -9.75 6.84
N SER A 78 -2.46 -8.90 5.86
CA SER A 78 -3.33 -7.74 6.12
C SER A 78 -4.73 -8.14 6.58
N ARG A 79 -5.35 -9.18 5.98
CA ARG A 79 -6.74 -9.58 6.30
C ARG A 79 -6.91 -10.27 7.66
N VAL A 80 -5.81 -10.70 8.27
CA VAL A 80 -5.84 -11.37 9.59
C VAL A 80 -5.44 -10.45 10.74
N LEU A 81 -5.06 -9.20 10.46
CA LEU A 81 -4.79 -8.21 11.50
C LEU A 81 -6.01 -8.01 12.39
N ARG A 82 -5.76 -7.80 13.68
CA ARG A 82 -6.79 -7.56 14.69
C ARG A 82 -6.52 -6.27 15.45
N ASP A 83 -7.59 -5.64 15.92
CA ASP A 83 -7.51 -4.48 16.80
C ASP A 83 -7.37 -4.87 18.28
N GLU A 84 -7.32 -3.86 19.14
CA GLU A 84 -7.14 -4.02 20.59
C GLU A 84 -8.28 -4.82 21.24
N LEU A 85 -9.46 -4.88 20.60
CA LEU A 85 -10.60 -5.67 21.05
C LEU A 85 -10.59 -7.09 20.47
N GLY A 86 -9.56 -7.45 19.71
CA GLY A 86 -9.41 -8.74 19.06
C GLY A 86 -10.31 -8.89 17.82
N GLN A 87 -10.98 -7.85 17.35
CA GLN A 87 -11.79 -7.89 16.13
C GLN A 87 -10.89 -7.78 14.90
N LYS A 88 -11.28 -8.39 13.77
CA LYS A 88 -10.53 -8.20 12.53
C LYS A 88 -10.55 -6.73 12.16
N VAL A 89 -9.41 -6.19 11.73
CA VAL A 89 -9.31 -4.79 11.28
C VAL A 89 -10.17 -4.58 10.03
N ILE A 90 -10.16 -5.54 9.11
CA ILE A 90 -11.03 -5.59 7.93
C ILE A 90 -12.25 -6.45 8.28
N GLN A 91 -13.44 -5.85 8.19
CA GLN A 91 -14.72 -6.48 8.47
C GLN A 91 -15.59 -6.58 7.21
N GLU A 92 -16.58 -7.46 7.24
CA GLU A 92 -17.53 -7.60 6.13
C GLU A 92 -18.27 -6.28 5.88
N ASN A 93 -18.52 -5.97 4.60
CA ASN A 93 -19.14 -4.72 4.13
C ASN A 93 -18.27 -3.45 4.27
N ASP A 94 -17.03 -3.55 4.74
CA ASP A 94 -16.11 -2.40 4.74
C ASP A 94 -15.86 -1.89 3.31
N SER A 95 -15.66 -0.58 3.19
CA SER A 95 -15.11 0.04 1.98
C SER A 95 -13.59 0.09 2.09
N VAL A 96 -12.88 -0.72 1.30
CA VAL A 96 -11.43 -0.86 1.42
C VAL A 96 -10.73 -0.24 0.22
N PHE A 97 -9.76 0.65 0.47
CA PHE A 97 -8.92 1.25 -0.57
C PHE A 97 -7.52 0.65 -0.55
N VAL A 98 -7.12 0.05 -1.66
CA VAL A 98 -5.77 -0.51 -1.82
C VAL A 98 -4.90 0.48 -2.58
N VAL A 99 -3.85 0.98 -1.92
CA VAL A 99 -2.84 1.88 -2.49
C VAL A 99 -1.54 1.10 -2.73
N SER A 100 -1.14 1.00 -3.99
CA SER A 100 0.14 0.45 -4.47
C SER A 100 0.32 0.80 -5.97
N ASP A 101 1.31 0.20 -6.63
CA ASP A 101 1.36 0.18 -8.10
C ASP A 101 0.23 -0.68 -8.71
N HIS A 102 0.09 -0.57 -10.03
CA HIS A 102 -0.99 -1.21 -10.79
C HIS A 102 -1.05 -2.74 -10.64
N TRP A 103 0.09 -3.43 -10.69
CA TRP A 103 0.11 -4.90 -10.59
C TRP A 103 -0.30 -5.40 -9.20
N HIS A 104 0.09 -4.69 -8.14
CA HIS A 104 -0.19 -5.11 -6.78
C HIS A 104 -1.56 -4.65 -6.28
N ALA A 105 -1.93 -3.40 -6.52
CA ALA A 105 -3.17 -2.81 -5.99
C ALA A 105 -4.41 -3.52 -6.54
N ILE A 106 -4.44 -3.75 -7.86
CA ILE A 106 -5.54 -4.45 -8.54
C ILE A 106 -5.68 -5.88 -8.00
N ALA A 107 -4.56 -6.60 -7.90
CA ALA A 107 -4.55 -8.00 -7.49
C ALA A 107 -4.98 -8.21 -6.03
N VAL A 108 -4.65 -7.29 -5.13
CA VAL A 108 -5.09 -7.34 -3.73
C VAL A 108 -6.55 -6.89 -3.59
N ALA A 109 -6.96 -5.81 -4.25
CA ALA A 109 -8.34 -5.34 -4.23
C ALA A 109 -9.31 -6.39 -4.77
N ALA A 110 -8.97 -7.08 -5.87
CA ALA A 110 -9.78 -8.14 -6.43
C ALA A 110 -9.96 -9.34 -5.47
N ARG A 111 -8.91 -9.71 -4.73
CA ARG A 111 -8.98 -10.80 -3.75
C ARG A 111 -9.87 -10.43 -2.56
N LEU A 112 -9.70 -9.23 -2.02
CA LEU A 112 -10.54 -8.69 -0.94
C LEU A 112 -12.02 -8.70 -1.35
N ASN A 113 -12.34 -8.17 -2.54
CA ASN A 113 -13.70 -8.15 -3.03
C ASN A 113 -14.31 -9.57 -3.15
N LYS A 114 -13.53 -10.51 -3.71
CA LYS A 114 -13.99 -11.87 -3.97
C LYS A 114 -14.13 -12.74 -2.72
N TYR A 115 -13.26 -12.58 -1.73
CA TYR A 115 -13.08 -13.54 -0.63
C TYR A 115 -13.33 -12.97 0.76
N ASP A 116 -13.48 -11.65 0.91
CA ASP A 116 -13.69 -10.99 2.20
C ASP A 116 -15.01 -10.23 2.29
N HIS A 117 -15.87 -10.31 1.26
CA HIS A 117 -17.18 -9.65 1.24
C HIS A 117 -17.11 -8.14 1.52
N VAL A 118 -16.04 -7.49 1.04
CA VAL A 118 -15.83 -6.04 1.16
C VAL A 118 -16.02 -5.34 -0.19
N ILE A 119 -16.32 -4.04 -0.15
CA ILE A 119 -16.34 -3.19 -1.35
C ILE A 119 -14.92 -2.65 -1.55
N ALA A 120 -14.05 -3.49 -2.11
CA ALA A 120 -12.66 -3.10 -2.36
C ALA A 120 -12.52 -2.28 -3.66
N LYS A 121 -11.79 -1.16 -3.56
CA LYS A 121 -11.35 -0.31 -4.67
C LYS A 121 -9.83 -0.21 -4.63
N PHE A 122 -9.21 -0.05 -5.78
CA PHE A 122 -7.78 0.27 -5.86
C PHE A 122 -7.59 1.73 -6.26
N PHE A 123 -6.49 2.32 -5.82
CA PHE A 123 -6.09 3.66 -6.21
C PHE A 123 -4.61 3.63 -6.61
N ILE A 124 -4.34 4.11 -7.82
CA ILE A 124 -3.01 4.16 -8.41
C ILE A 124 -2.82 5.58 -8.94
N GLU A 125 -1.77 6.23 -8.48
CA GLU A 125 -1.37 7.56 -8.94
C GLU A 125 0.16 7.61 -8.97
N GLY A 126 0.71 8.16 -10.05
CA GLY A 126 2.14 8.25 -10.27
C GLY A 126 2.46 8.84 -11.63
N ASP A 127 3.66 9.41 -11.75
CA ASP A 127 4.12 9.98 -13.01
C ASP A 127 4.61 8.89 -13.96
N LEU A 128 4.21 8.98 -15.23
CA LEU A 128 4.76 8.19 -16.32
C LEU A 128 6.05 8.83 -16.83
N LEU A 129 7.05 8.92 -15.95
CA LEU A 129 8.39 9.30 -16.38
C LEU A 129 9.09 8.07 -16.97
N PRO A 130 9.68 8.19 -18.16
CA PRO A 130 10.49 7.12 -18.70
C PRO A 130 11.65 6.82 -17.76
N LYS A 131 11.96 5.54 -17.60
CA LYS A 131 13.15 5.11 -16.85
C LYS A 131 14.39 5.62 -17.58
N PRO A 132 15.52 5.79 -16.88
CA PRO A 132 16.79 6.12 -17.53
C PRO A 132 17.23 5.13 -18.62
N THR A 133 16.68 3.91 -18.59
CA THR A 133 16.94 2.82 -19.55
C THR A 133 15.97 2.79 -20.72
N ASP A 134 14.93 3.61 -20.72
CA ASP A 134 13.92 3.57 -21.77
C ASP A 134 14.46 4.25 -23.02
N LEU A 135 14.39 3.54 -24.15
CA LEU A 135 14.67 4.12 -25.46
C LEU A 135 13.51 5.04 -25.83
N LEU A 136 13.74 6.36 -25.80
CA LEU A 136 12.70 7.35 -26.08
C LEU A 136 12.56 7.69 -27.57
N GLU A 137 13.63 7.52 -28.33
CA GLU A 137 13.64 7.81 -29.76
C GLU A 137 13.47 6.54 -30.58
N TYR A 138 12.22 6.08 -30.69
CA TYR A 138 11.86 4.93 -31.52
C TYR A 138 11.97 5.22 -33.03
N GLY A 139 11.99 6.50 -33.44
CA GLY A 139 12.01 6.91 -34.84
C GLY A 139 13.27 6.56 -35.61
N GLY A 140 14.39 6.35 -34.91
CA GLY A 140 15.66 5.92 -35.53
C GLY A 140 15.79 4.41 -35.73
N LEU A 141 14.83 3.60 -35.25
CA LEU A 141 14.89 2.14 -35.34
C LEU A 141 14.41 1.58 -36.70
N PHE A 142 13.83 2.43 -37.55
CA PHE A 142 13.25 2.03 -38.84
C PHE A 142 14.00 2.60 -40.06
N ASN A 143 15.15 3.25 -39.85
CA ASN A 143 16.01 3.79 -40.92
C ASN A 143 17.30 2.98 -41.07
#